data_AF-A0A6M3IJ94-F1
#
_entry.id   AF-A0A6M3IJ94-F1
#
_cell.length_a   1.000
_cell.length_b   1.000
_cell.length_c   1.000
_cell.angle_alpha   90.00
_cell.angle_beta   90.00
_cell.angle_gamma   90.00
#
_symmetry.space_group_name_H-M   'P 1'
#
loop_
_entity.id
_entity.type
_entity.pdbx_description
1 polymer ?
#
loop_
_entity_poly.entity_id
_entity_poly.type
_entity_poly.pdbx_seq_one_letter_code
_entity_poly.pdbx_strand_id
1 'polypeptide(L)'
;MDKRELIILGMGSSRTLCLYDAEVWSCNVGYLQIAQANEENPELNAKLNKIFMSHPNAPRPDGKGLHYNFDQMNLMVKHGIEIFNIHRCKGLNSRMYPLKRISKKFNTDFFSNTICYMMAYAVDQATTRELKLRYPMKVRIYGVDMMTKDEYELEKGGIEYWIGYARGLGIEVELYGGGAVLQTCTGLPYGVKFYKIKDVDPWGLLKCGKMKKWQEQAGFSDKQMKKLAEHSDAELAEITDGTGMGTGYPLGTK
;
A
#
# COMPACT_ATOMS: atom_id res chain seq x y z
N MET A 1 6.52 -8.74 33.29
CA MET A 1 5.39 -8.36 32.42
C MET A 1 5.49 -9.22 31.18
N ASP A 2 4.41 -9.89 30.80
CA ASP A 2 4.40 -10.75 29.63
C ASP A 2 4.60 -9.91 28.37
N LYS A 3 5.44 -10.42 27.46
CA LYS A 3 5.71 -9.80 26.17
C LYS A 3 4.45 -9.91 25.31
N ARG A 4 3.97 -8.79 24.76
CA ARG A 4 2.86 -8.80 23.81
C ARG A 4 3.36 -9.02 22.41
N GLU A 5 2.68 -9.91 21.68
CA GLU A 5 2.96 -10.16 20.28
C GLU A 5 1.81 -9.68 19.39
N LEU A 6 2.18 -9.05 18.29
CA LEU A 6 1.28 -8.58 17.26
C LEU A 6 1.76 -9.09 15.91
N ILE A 7 0.83 -9.58 15.10
CA ILE A 7 1.01 -9.89 13.69
C ILE A 7 0.36 -8.78 12.87
N ILE A 8 1.13 -8.17 11.97
CA ILE A 8 0.64 -7.30 10.92
C ILE A 8 0.66 -8.09 9.61
N LEU A 9 -0.51 -8.30 9.05
CA LEU A 9 -0.74 -9.11 7.86
C LEU A 9 -1.13 -8.23 6.68
N GLY A 10 -0.18 -7.99 5.78
CA GLY A 10 -0.43 -7.43 4.46
C GLY A 10 -1.01 -8.46 3.48
N MET A 11 -1.19 -8.04 2.24
CA MET A 11 -1.86 -8.84 1.21
C MET A 11 -0.91 -9.54 0.22
N GLY A 12 0.40 -9.37 0.37
CA GLY A 12 1.44 -10.00 -0.44
C GLY A 12 1.47 -11.53 -0.31
N SER A 13 2.25 -12.18 -1.17
CA SER A 13 2.34 -13.64 -1.26
C SER A 13 2.99 -14.26 -0.02
N SER A 14 3.92 -13.56 0.65
CA SER A 14 4.56 -14.06 1.88
C SER A 14 3.59 -14.25 3.05
N ARG A 15 2.34 -13.78 2.93
CA ARG A 15 1.28 -13.99 3.94
C ARG A 15 1.01 -15.46 4.25
N THR A 16 1.28 -16.37 3.29
CA THR A 16 1.08 -17.82 3.47
C THR A 16 2.01 -18.42 4.52
N LEU A 17 3.04 -17.69 4.95
CA LEU A 17 3.96 -18.09 6.01
C LEU A 17 3.47 -17.69 7.41
N CYS A 18 2.32 -17.02 7.51
CA CYS A 18 1.80 -16.53 8.78
C CYS A 18 1.27 -17.67 9.66
N LEU A 19 1.65 -17.67 10.94
CA LEU A 19 1.29 -18.71 11.91
C LEU A 19 -0.02 -18.43 12.68
N TYR A 20 -0.50 -17.18 12.66
CA TYR A 20 -1.74 -16.76 13.33
C TYR A 20 -1.83 -17.08 14.83
N ASP A 21 -0.69 -17.19 15.50
CA ASP A 21 -0.52 -17.57 16.91
C ASP A 21 -0.45 -16.36 17.88
N ALA A 22 -0.81 -15.17 17.41
CA ALA A 22 -0.85 -13.94 18.20
C ALA A 22 -2.03 -13.04 17.77
N GLU A 23 -2.14 -11.83 18.32
CA GLU A 23 -3.11 -10.84 17.84
C GLU A 23 -2.82 -10.52 16.37
N VAL A 24 -3.81 -10.59 15.48
CA VAL A 24 -3.62 -10.37 14.04
C VAL A 24 -4.39 -9.13 13.59
N TRP A 25 -3.66 -8.20 12.98
CA TRP A 25 -4.23 -7.06 12.28
C TRP A 25 -3.99 -7.22 10.79
N SER A 26 -4.99 -6.91 9.98
CA SER A 26 -4.87 -6.93 8.52
C SER A 26 -5.41 -5.65 7.89
N CYS A 27 -5.19 -5.48 6.59
CA CYS A 27 -5.66 -4.34 5.83
C CYS A 27 -6.67 -4.75 4.75
N ASN A 28 -7.54 -3.81 4.36
CA ASN A 28 -8.45 -3.95 3.22
C ASN A 28 -9.29 -5.24 3.27
N VAL A 29 -9.09 -6.15 2.31
CA VAL A 29 -9.80 -7.42 2.18
C VAL A 29 -9.03 -8.61 2.74
N GLY A 30 -8.01 -8.39 3.57
CA GLY A 30 -7.22 -9.45 4.18
C GLY A 30 -8.04 -10.44 5.02
N TYR A 31 -9.24 -10.06 5.47
CA TYR A 31 -10.18 -10.99 6.11
C TYR A 31 -10.60 -12.16 5.20
N LEU A 32 -10.68 -11.95 3.88
CA LEU A 32 -10.94 -13.04 2.92
C LEU A 32 -9.76 -14.00 2.84
N GLN A 33 -8.54 -13.49 2.94
CA GLN A 33 -7.32 -14.31 2.90
C GLN A 33 -7.20 -15.18 4.16
N ILE A 34 -7.61 -14.65 5.31
CA ILE A 34 -7.66 -15.42 6.58
C ILE A 34 -8.74 -16.50 6.52
N ALA A 35 -9.91 -16.18 5.96
CA ALA A 35 -10.96 -17.17 5.76
C ALA A 35 -10.49 -18.31 4.83
N GLN A 36 -9.83 -17.96 3.73
CA GLN A 36 -9.21 -18.94 2.82
C GLN A 36 -8.15 -19.79 3.53
N ALA A 37 -7.27 -19.18 4.34
CA ALA A 37 -6.25 -19.91 5.08
C ALA A 37 -6.87 -20.94 6.05
N ASN A 38 -7.99 -20.61 6.70
CA ASN A 38 -8.73 -21.56 7.55
C ASN A 38 -9.46 -22.65 6.75
N GLU A 39 -9.87 -22.38 5.51
CA GLU A 39 -10.47 -23.40 4.63
C GLU A 39 -9.40 -24.40 4.15
N GLU A 40 -8.23 -23.90 3.78
CA GLU A 40 -7.08 -24.70 3.35
C GLU A 40 -6.41 -25.46 4.51
N ASN A 41 -6.42 -24.86 5.70
CA ASN A 41 -5.81 -25.40 6.91
C ASN A 41 -6.70 -25.10 8.14
N PRO A 42 -7.69 -25.95 8.44
CA PRO A 42 -8.59 -25.74 9.58
C PRO A 42 -7.89 -25.77 10.95
N GLU A 43 -6.76 -26.47 11.08
CA GLU A 43 -5.98 -26.55 12.32
C GLU A 43 -5.25 -25.25 12.66
N LEU A 44 -5.03 -24.36 11.68
CA LEU A 44 -4.45 -23.04 11.87
C LEU A 44 -5.27 -22.17 12.83
N ASN A 45 -6.59 -22.34 12.81
CA ASN A 45 -7.54 -21.58 13.63
C ASN A 45 -7.24 -20.07 13.62
N ALA A 46 -6.95 -19.55 12.43
CA ALA A 46 -6.53 -18.18 12.23
C ALA A 46 -7.63 -17.21 12.67
N LYS A 47 -7.29 -16.31 13.59
CA LYS A 47 -8.21 -15.30 14.12
C LYS A 47 -7.77 -13.92 13.69
N LEU A 48 -8.73 -13.11 13.28
CA LEU A 48 -8.53 -11.71 12.95
C LEU A 48 -9.04 -10.85 14.12
N ASN A 49 -8.25 -9.87 14.55
CA ASN A 49 -8.65 -8.96 15.62
C ASN A 49 -9.04 -7.58 15.07
N LYS A 50 -8.26 -7.06 14.10
CA LYS A 50 -8.48 -5.71 13.56
C LYS A 50 -8.30 -5.64 12.05
N ILE A 51 -9.11 -4.81 11.40
CA ILE A 51 -8.98 -4.45 9.99
C ILE A 51 -8.70 -2.96 9.89
N PHE A 52 -7.72 -2.59 9.08
CA PHE A 52 -7.39 -1.20 8.78
C PHE A 52 -7.73 -0.89 7.32
N MET A 53 -8.30 0.29 7.09
CA MET A 53 -8.67 0.79 5.77
C MET A 53 -8.21 2.24 5.61
N SER A 54 -7.72 2.59 4.43
CA SER A 54 -7.27 3.93 4.07
C SER A 54 -8.03 4.56 2.90
N HIS A 55 -9.11 3.93 2.43
CA HIS A 55 -9.84 4.37 1.24
C HIS A 55 -11.35 4.29 1.45
N PRO A 56 -12.13 5.16 0.77
CA PRO A 56 -13.58 4.99 0.70
C PRO A 56 -13.94 3.73 -0.10
N ASN A 57 -15.20 3.30 -0.02
CA ASN A 57 -15.69 2.20 -0.85
C ASN A 57 -15.96 2.71 -2.26
N ALA A 58 -14.95 2.62 -3.12
CA ALA A 58 -15.06 3.02 -4.51
C ALA A 58 -15.71 1.90 -5.36
N PRO A 59 -16.42 2.26 -6.44
CA PRO A 59 -16.81 1.31 -7.47
C PRO A 59 -15.57 0.63 -8.06
N ARG A 60 -15.70 -0.66 -8.34
CA ARG A 60 -14.65 -1.41 -9.03
C ARG A 60 -14.52 -0.94 -10.48
N PRO A 61 -13.30 -0.95 -11.06
CA PRO A 61 -13.11 -0.57 -12.46
C PRO A 61 -13.90 -1.44 -13.46
N ASP A 62 -14.22 -2.68 -13.08
CA ASP A 62 -15.01 -3.62 -13.89
C ASP A 62 -16.53 -3.36 -13.85
N GLY A 63 -16.98 -2.36 -13.08
CA GLY A 63 -18.39 -2.04 -12.89
C GLY A 63 -19.17 -3.08 -12.07
N LYS A 64 -18.52 -4.14 -11.56
CA LYS A 64 -19.17 -5.25 -10.84
C LYS A 64 -19.40 -4.94 -9.36
N GLY A 65 -19.80 -3.71 -9.06
CA GLY A 65 -20.12 -3.25 -7.71
C GLY A 65 -18.96 -2.56 -7.00
N LEU A 66 -18.94 -2.71 -5.67
CA LEU A 66 -18.04 -2.00 -4.78
C LEU A 66 -16.82 -2.85 -4.40
N HIS A 67 -15.71 -2.21 -4.05
CA HIS A 67 -14.50 -2.90 -3.61
C HIS A 67 -14.68 -3.69 -2.30
N TYR A 68 -15.50 -3.18 -1.38
CA TYR A 68 -15.73 -3.79 -0.08
C TYR A 68 -17.18 -4.21 0.10
N ASN A 69 -17.37 -5.41 0.67
CA ASN A 69 -18.67 -5.89 1.13
C ASN A 69 -18.93 -5.41 2.56
N PHE A 70 -19.61 -4.27 2.71
CA PHE A 70 -19.88 -3.67 4.03
C PHE A 70 -20.80 -4.51 4.90
N ASP A 71 -21.71 -5.31 4.33
CA ASP A 71 -22.58 -6.18 5.11
C ASP A 71 -21.78 -7.29 5.80
N GLN A 72 -20.85 -7.90 5.07
CA GLN A 72 -19.91 -8.88 5.61
C GLN A 72 -18.99 -8.25 6.67
N MET A 73 -18.49 -7.04 6.42
CA MET A 73 -17.66 -6.32 7.38
C MET A 73 -18.42 -5.95 8.67
N ASN A 74 -19.67 -5.52 8.54
CA ASN A 74 -20.53 -5.23 9.69
C ASN A 74 -20.86 -6.50 10.49
N LEU A 75 -20.98 -7.66 9.83
CA LEU A 75 -21.12 -8.94 10.51
C LEU A 75 -19.87 -9.27 11.33
N MET A 76 -18.67 -9.05 10.79
CA MET A 76 -17.41 -9.23 11.54
C MET A 76 -17.34 -8.35 12.79
N VAL A 77 -17.82 -7.11 12.71
CA VAL A 77 -17.90 -6.20 13.88
C VAL A 77 -18.80 -6.77 14.98
N LYS A 78 -19.92 -7.41 14.62
CA LYS A 78 -20.81 -8.08 15.59
C LYS A 78 -20.12 -9.25 16.30
N HIS A 79 -19.09 -9.83 15.68
CA HIS A 79 -18.26 -10.90 16.26
C HIS A 79 -16.98 -10.39 16.92
N GLY A 80 -16.88 -9.09 17.18
CA GLY A 80 -15.80 -8.49 17.97
C GLY A 80 -14.57 -8.05 17.19
N ILE A 81 -14.60 -8.10 15.85
CA ILE A 81 -13.51 -7.57 15.01
C ILE A 81 -13.64 -6.04 14.95
N GLU A 82 -12.55 -5.33 15.27
CA GLU A 82 -12.54 -3.87 15.14
C GLU A 82 -12.13 -3.45 13.73
N ILE A 83 -12.87 -2.52 13.13
CA ILE A 83 -12.53 -1.95 11.83
C ILE A 83 -12.15 -0.48 12.03
N PHE A 84 -10.93 -0.11 11.64
CA PHE A 84 -10.44 1.25 11.63
C PHE A 84 -10.42 1.78 10.19
N ASN A 85 -10.95 2.99 9.99
CA ASN A 85 -10.87 3.67 8.70
C ASN A 85 -10.46 5.12 8.89
N ILE A 86 -9.60 5.64 8.00
CA ILE A 86 -9.22 7.06 7.98
C ILE A 86 -10.35 7.94 7.43
N HIS A 87 -11.27 7.35 6.66
CA HIS A 87 -12.45 8.01 6.11
C HIS A 87 -13.72 7.54 6.80
N ARG A 88 -14.70 8.44 6.88
CA ARG A 88 -16.06 8.06 7.28
C ARG A 88 -16.77 7.44 6.09
N CYS A 89 -17.17 6.18 6.21
CA CYS A 89 -17.92 5.47 5.18
C CYS A 89 -19.37 5.27 5.62
N LYS A 90 -20.34 5.79 4.85
CA LYS A 90 -21.76 5.56 5.12
C LYS A 90 -22.07 4.06 4.98
N GLY A 91 -22.72 3.49 6.00
CA GLY A 91 -23.10 2.07 6.03
C GLY A 91 -22.04 1.12 6.57
N LEU A 92 -20.85 1.59 6.94
CA LEU A 92 -19.83 0.79 7.60
C LEU A 92 -19.75 1.13 9.10
N ASN A 93 -19.84 0.11 9.95
CA ASN A 93 -19.64 0.21 11.40
C ASN A 93 -18.14 0.20 11.73
N SER A 94 -17.43 1.25 11.33
CA SER A 94 -15.99 1.42 11.60
C SER A 94 -15.71 2.50 12.65
N ARG A 95 -14.60 2.36 13.36
CA ARG A 95 -13.99 3.41 14.16
C ARG A 95 -13.15 4.32 13.27
N MET A 96 -13.22 5.63 13.52
CA MET A 96 -12.29 6.56 12.87
C MET A 96 -10.87 6.30 13.38
N TYR A 97 -9.93 6.16 12.47
CA TYR A 97 -8.51 6.09 12.82
C TYR A 97 -8.08 7.38 13.51
N PRO A 98 -7.37 7.33 14.65
CA PRO A 98 -7.06 8.51 15.46
C PRO A 98 -5.87 9.32 14.91
N LEU A 99 -5.91 9.68 13.61
CA LEU A 99 -4.81 10.29 12.87
C LEU A 99 -4.26 11.54 13.57
N LYS A 100 -5.11 12.53 13.86
CA LYS A 100 -4.70 13.79 14.50
C LYS A 100 -3.97 13.56 15.83
N ARG A 101 -4.39 12.58 16.62
CA ARG A 101 -3.76 12.25 17.91
C ARG A 101 -2.40 11.60 17.70
N ILE A 102 -2.33 10.62 16.80
CA ILE A 102 -1.10 9.87 16.49
C ILE A 102 -0.06 10.80 15.86
N SER A 103 -0.44 11.59 14.86
CA SER A 103 0.45 12.55 14.21
C SER A 103 1.01 13.58 15.18
N LYS A 104 0.16 14.10 16.08
CA LYS A 104 0.59 15.01 17.15
C LYS A 104 1.54 14.34 18.13
N LYS A 105 1.28 13.09 18.53
CA LYS A 105 2.10 12.34 19.50
C LYS A 105 3.51 12.10 18.97
N PHE A 106 3.63 11.70 17.71
CA PHE A 106 4.92 11.34 17.10
C PHE A 106 5.57 12.48 16.31
N ASN A 107 4.91 13.65 16.24
CA ASN A 107 5.34 14.83 15.50
C ASN A 107 5.68 14.52 14.03
N THR A 108 4.81 13.75 13.37
CA THR A 108 4.97 13.34 11.97
C THR A 108 3.61 13.00 11.35
N ASP A 109 3.46 13.23 10.05
CA ASP A 109 2.35 12.83 9.22
C ASP A 109 2.79 11.85 8.11
N PHE A 110 3.92 11.20 8.28
CA PHE A 110 4.48 10.30 7.27
C PHE A 110 3.76 8.94 7.25
N PHE A 111 2.65 8.90 6.50
CA PHE A 111 1.81 7.71 6.31
C PHE A 111 1.63 7.43 4.82
N SER A 112 2.46 6.56 4.26
CA SER A 112 2.42 6.27 2.82
C SER A 112 1.35 5.24 2.43
N ASN A 113 0.98 4.32 3.33
CA ASN A 113 -0.03 3.29 3.07
C ASN A 113 -0.69 2.73 4.34
N THR A 114 -1.61 1.78 4.18
CA THR A 114 -2.35 1.16 5.30
C THR A 114 -1.44 0.52 6.35
N ILE A 115 -0.30 -0.07 5.94
CA ILE A 115 0.67 -0.70 6.85
C ILE A 115 1.31 0.36 7.79
N CYS A 116 1.57 1.56 7.28
CA CYS A 116 2.06 2.67 8.11
C CYS A 116 1.06 3.03 9.22
N TYR A 117 -0.23 3.09 8.91
CA TYR A 117 -1.26 3.33 9.92
C TYR A 117 -1.33 2.20 10.95
N MET A 118 -1.20 0.94 10.54
CA MET A 118 -1.17 -0.21 11.46
C MET A 118 0.03 -0.13 12.41
N MET A 119 1.22 0.13 11.87
CA MET A 119 2.45 0.26 12.67
C MET A 119 2.37 1.42 13.65
N ALA A 120 1.96 2.61 13.20
CA ALA A 120 1.85 3.78 14.07
C ALA A 120 0.81 3.58 15.18
N TYR A 121 -0.30 2.91 14.88
CA TYR A 121 -1.30 2.56 15.88
C TYR A 121 -0.75 1.56 16.90
N ALA A 122 0.00 0.54 16.46
CA ALA A 122 0.68 -0.40 17.36
C ALA A 122 1.64 0.31 18.32
N VAL A 123 2.51 1.17 17.78
CA VAL A 123 3.45 1.97 18.59
C VAL A 123 2.68 2.88 19.55
N ASP A 124 1.59 3.51 19.10
CA ASP A 124 0.78 4.37 19.95
C ASP A 124 0.16 3.62 21.14
N GLN A 125 -0.37 2.41 20.91
CA GLN A 125 -0.90 1.56 21.98
C GLN A 125 0.18 1.11 22.95
N ALA A 126 1.37 0.80 22.44
CA ALA A 126 2.49 0.31 23.23
C ALA A 126 3.19 1.39 24.07
N THR A 127 2.93 2.68 23.81
CA THR A 127 3.71 3.78 24.42
C THR A 127 2.87 4.78 25.23
N THR A 128 3.51 5.40 26.23
CA THR A 128 2.96 6.57 26.93
C THR A 128 3.04 7.83 26.06
N ARG A 129 2.61 8.99 26.59
CA ARG A 129 2.76 10.28 25.88
C ARG A 129 4.22 10.70 25.76
N GLU A 130 5.06 10.24 26.68
CA GLU A 130 6.51 10.48 26.75
C GLU A 130 7.31 9.42 25.97
N LEU A 131 6.64 8.66 25.09
CA LEU A 131 7.23 7.62 24.25
C LEU A 131 7.93 6.48 25.02
N LYS A 132 7.53 6.25 26.28
CA LYS A 132 8.01 5.09 27.06
C LYS A 132 7.15 3.88 26.76
N LEU A 133 7.77 2.71 26.58
CA LEU A 133 7.02 1.46 26.44
C LEU A 133 6.25 1.14 27.72
N ARG A 134 4.97 0.81 27.54
CA ARG A 134 4.08 0.31 28.61
C ARG A 134 4.34 -1.16 28.92
N TYR A 135 4.82 -1.90 27.93
CA TYR A 135 5.13 -3.33 27.99
C TYR A 135 6.13 -3.70 26.89
N PRO A 136 6.91 -4.78 27.07
CA PRO A 136 7.69 -5.36 25.98
C PRO A 136 6.77 -5.81 24.84
N MET A 137 7.11 -5.48 23.61
CA MET A 137 6.30 -5.79 22.44
C MET A 137 7.15 -6.35 21.30
N LYS A 138 6.59 -7.32 20.58
CA LYS A 138 7.10 -7.82 19.31
C LYS A 138 6.04 -7.67 18.22
N VAL A 139 6.44 -7.16 17.07
CA VAL A 139 5.63 -7.06 15.87
C VAL A 139 6.22 -7.98 14.81
N ARG A 140 5.42 -8.91 14.31
CA ARG A 140 5.76 -9.79 13.19
C ARG A 140 4.98 -9.34 11.97
N ILE A 141 5.67 -9.10 10.86
CA ILE A 141 5.08 -8.57 9.64
C ILE A 141 5.14 -9.64 8.55
N TYR A 142 3.97 -9.97 7.98
CA TYR A 142 3.79 -10.95 6.91
C TYR A 142 3.02 -10.31 5.75
N GLY A 143 3.26 -10.74 4.51
CA GLY A 143 2.50 -10.26 3.35
C GLY A 143 2.75 -8.79 3.00
N VAL A 144 3.84 -8.19 3.46
CA VAL A 144 4.25 -6.82 3.13
C VAL A 144 5.48 -6.92 2.24
N ASP A 145 5.27 -7.35 1.00
CA ASP A 145 6.38 -7.76 0.13
C ASP A 145 7.11 -6.56 -0.48
N MET A 146 6.37 -5.51 -0.88
CA MET A 146 6.92 -4.29 -1.50
C MET A 146 7.81 -4.60 -2.73
N MET A 147 7.35 -5.50 -3.59
CA MET A 147 8.10 -6.03 -4.74
C MET A 147 7.69 -5.43 -6.09
N THR A 148 6.60 -4.65 -6.14
CA THR A 148 6.18 -3.96 -7.37
C THR A 148 6.79 -2.55 -7.44
N LYS A 149 7.02 -2.02 -8.65
CA LYS A 149 7.70 -0.73 -8.85
C LYS A 149 7.02 0.41 -8.09
N ASP A 150 5.71 0.54 -8.24
CA ASP A 150 4.96 1.66 -7.65
C ASP A 150 4.89 1.56 -6.12
N GLU A 151 4.66 0.35 -5.57
CA GLU A 151 4.71 0.11 -4.12
C GLU A 151 6.10 0.41 -3.54
N TYR A 152 7.15 0.01 -4.27
CA TYR A 152 8.54 0.21 -3.86
C TYR A 152 8.91 1.70 -3.86
N GLU A 153 8.53 2.45 -4.89
CA GLU A 153 8.89 3.86 -5.05
C GLU A 153 8.09 4.79 -4.14
N LEU A 154 6.78 4.52 -3.95
CA LEU A 154 5.87 5.44 -3.26
C LEU A 154 5.57 5.04 -1.82
N GLU A 155 5.49 3.75 -1.52
CA GLU A 155 4.94 3.29 -0.25
C GLU A 155 6.00 2.79 0.74
N LYS A 156 7.03 2.11 0.22
CA LYS A 156 8.04 1.43 1.04
C LYS A 156 8.70 2.34 2.08
N GLY A 157 9.07 3.56 1.72
CA GLY A 157 9.78 4.48 2.61
C GLY A 157 9.00 4.80 3.90
N GLY A 158 7.67 4.86 3.84
CA GLY A 158 6.85 5.06 5.03
C GLY A 158 6.87 3.85 5.97
N ILE A 159 6.92 2.63 5.42
CA ILE A 159 6.99 1.40 6.22
C ILE A 159 8.36 1.31 6.90
N GLU A 160 9.45 1.58 6.17
CA GLU A 160 10.80 1.64 6.71
C GLU A 160 10.90 2.63 7.87
N TYR A 161 10.31 3.83 7.71
CA TYR A 161 10.25 4.83 8.75
C TYR A 161 9.59 4.30 10.02
N TRP A 162 8.38 3.72 9.92
CA TRP A 162 7.66 3.24 11.10
C TRP A 162 8.31 2.02 11.75
N ILE A 163 8.95 1.14 10.98
CA ILE A 163 9.75 0.03 11.53
C ILE A 163 10.96 0.59 12.30
N GLY A 164 11.69 1.54 11.70
CA GLY A 164 12.83 2.20 12.35
C GLY A 164 12.41 2.92 13.64
N TYR A 165 11.30 3.65 13.58
CA TYR A 165 10.72 4.35 14.73
C TYR A 165 10.35 3.39 15.86
N ALA A 166 9.65 2.28 15.55
CA ALA A 166 9.30 1.26 16.53
C ALA A 166 10.53 0.61 17.17
N ARG A 167 11.54 0.25 16.37
CA ARG A 167 12.81 -0.31 16.85
C ARG A 167 13.57 0.67 17.75
N GLY A 168 13.60 1.96 17.39
CA GLY A 168 14.22 3.01 18.20
C GLY A 168 13.58 3.17 19.59
N LEU A 169 12.32 2.76 19.75
CA LEU A 169 11.61 2.74 21.03
C LEU A 169 11.75 1.41 21.79
N GLY A 170 12.49 0.44 21.25
CA GLY A 170 12.71 -0.87 21.87
C GLY A 170 11.65 -1.94 21.53
N ILE A 171 10.79 -1.70 20.52
CA ILE A 171 9.87 -2.73 20.02
C ILE A 171 10.65 -3.66 19.09
N GLU A 172 10.56 -4.97 19.33
CA GLU A 172 11.14 -5.95 18.41
C GLU A 172 10.27 -6.03 17.16
N VAL A 173 10.88 -5.87 15.98
CA VAL A 173 10.16 -5.96 14.71
C VAL A 173 10.83 -6.98 13.81
N GLU A 174 10.08 -8.00 13.42
CA GLU A 174 10.51 -9.11 12.58
C GLU A 174 9.71 -9.11 11.27
N LEU A 175 10.42 -9.17 10.14
CA LEU A 175 9.83 -9.28 8.81
C LEU A 175 9.94 -10.74 8.36
N TYR A 176 8.81 -11.35 8.02
CA TYR A 176 8.77 -12.75 7.62
C TYR A 176 8.67 -12.89 6.10
N GLY A 177 9.72 -13.49 5.53
CA GLY A 177 9.77 -14.04 4.17
C GLY A 177 9.66 -13.03 3.03
N GLY A 178 10.57 -13.14 2.04
CA GLY A 178 10.40 -12.62 0.67
C GLY A 178 10.23 -11.11 0.46
N GLY A 179 9.96 -10.31 1.49
CA GLY A 179 9.69 -8.89 1.36
C GLY A 179 10.95 -8.04 1.25
N ALA A 180 10.90 -7.05 0.34
CA ALA A 180 11.97 -6.10 0.09
C ALA A 180 11.93 -4.85 1.00
N VAL A 181 11.08 -4.84 2.04
CA VAL A 181 10.84 -3.66 2.90
C VAL A 181 12.12 -3.10 3.51
N LEU A 182 13.02 -3.94 4.04
CA LEU A 182 14.31 -3.48 4.61
C LEU A 182 15.51 -3.92 3.76
N GLN A 183 15.26 -4.16 2.47
CA GLN A 183 16.31 -4.52 1.51
C GLN A 183 16.53 -3.35 0.57
N THR A 184 17.72 -3.14 0.04
CA THR A 184 17.87 -2.21 -1.09
C THR A 184 17.29 -2.84 -2.35
N CYS A 185 17.17 -2.09 -3.44
CA CYS A 185 16.73 -2.63 -4.74
C CYS A 185 17.66 -3.75 -5.26
N THR A 186 18.89 -3.81 -4.75
CA THR A 186 19.88 -4.84 -5.05
C THR A 186 20.01 -5.89 -3.95
N GLY A 187 19.22 -5.83 -2.87
CA GLY A 187 19.38 -6.71 -1.70
C GLY A 187 20.70 -6.53 -0.94
N LEU A 188 21.50 -5.53 -1.29
CA LEU A 188 22.84 -5.30 -0.75
C LEU A 188 23.02 -3.88 -0.22
N PRO A 189 23.83 -3.68 0.84
CA PRO A 189 24.13 -2.35 1.35
C PRO A 189 24.65 -1.40 0.27
N TYR A 190 24.25 -0.13 0.36
CA TYR A 190 24.78 0.90 -0.52
C TYR A 190 26.32 0.95 -0.45
N GLY A 191 26.97 1.11 -1.60
CA GLY A 191 28.43 1.17 -1.72
C GLY A 191 29.14 -0.17 -1.92
N VAL A 192 28.43 -1.31 -1.89
CA VAL A 192 29.01 -2.62 -2.23
C VAL A 192 29.24 -2.70 -3.76
N LYS A 193 30.50 -2.60 -4.18
CA LYS A 193 30.92 -2.45 -5.60
C LYS A 193 30.70 -3.69 -6.48
N PHE A 194 30.55 -4.87 -5.89
CA PHE A 194 30.47 -6.12 -6.64
C PHE A 194 29.30 -6.95 -6.12
N TYR A 195 28.38 -7.30 -7.00
CA TYR A 195 27.37 -8.30 -6.69
C TYR A 195 27.21 -9.28 -7.83
N LYS A 196 27.00 -10.55 -7.47
CA LYS A 196 26.52 -11.55 -8.41
C LYS A 196 25.00 -11.52 -8.31
N ILE A 197 24.32 -11.26 -9.42
CA ILE A 197 22.85 -11.25 -9.49
C ILE A 197 22.21 -12.50 -8.88
N LYS A 198 22.91 -13.65 -8.93
CA LYS A 198 22.48 -14.93 -8.34
C LYS A 198 22.41 -14.93 -6.81
N ASP A 199 23.15 -14.05 -6.14
CA ASP A 199 23.15 -13.98 -4.66
C ASP A 199 21.90 -13.23 -4.15
N VAL A 200 21.35 -12.35 -4.99
CA VAL A 200 20.18 -11.50 -4.70
C VAL A 200 18.90 -12.16 -5.22
N ASP A 201 19.01 -12.80 -6.37
CA ASP A 201 17.90 -13.45 -7.07
C ASP A 201 18.31 -14.86 -7.50
N PRO A 202 18.44 -15.79 -6.53
CA PRO A 202 18.86 -17.16 -6.82
C PRO A 202 17.87 -17.89 -7.73
N TRP A 203 16.63 -17.41 -7.81
CA TRP A 203 15.55 -17.99 -8.59
C TRP A 203 15.27 -17.30 -9.94
N GLY A 204 15.97 -16.19 -10.25
CA GLY A 204 15.80 -15.49 -11.53
C GLY A 204 14.51 -14.67 -11.65
N LEU A 205 13.85 -14.34 -10.53
CA LEU A 205 12.61 -13.57 -10.46
C LEU A 205 12.80 -12.06 -10.76
N LEU A 206 13.99 -11.52 -10.48
CA LEU A 206 14.38 -10.13 -10.80
C LEU A 206 14.86 -9.96 -12.24
N LYS A 207 15.15 -11.06 -12.96
CA LYS A 207 15.32 -11.02 -14.42
C LYS A 207 13.97 -10.81 -15.09
N CYS A 208 13.43 -9.60 -14.98
CA CYS A 208 12.49 -9.09 -15.96
C CYS A 208 13.14 -9.32 -17.34
N GLY A 209 12.57 -10.25 -18.11
CA GLY A 209 13.18 -10.77 -19.34
C GLY A 209 13.73 -9.62 -20.17
N LYS A 210 15.02 -9.71 -20.53
CA LYS A 210 15.81 -8.74 -21.32
C LYS A 210 14.99 -7.48 -21.62
N MET A 211 15.06 -6.49 -20.73
CA MET A 211 14.65 -5.13 -21.07
C MET A 211 15.38 -4.73 -22.35
N LYS A 212 14.76 -4.98 -23.51
CA LYS A 212 14.97 -4.19 -24.71
C LYS A 212 14.67 -2.77 -24.24
N LYS A 213 15.75 -2.02 -24.07
CA LYS A 213 15.84 -0.60 -23.75
C LYS A 213 14.48 0.03 -23.44
N TRP A 214 14.24 0.37 -22.18
CA TRP A 214 13.20 1.31 -21.79
C TRP A 214 13.24 2.62 -22.62
N GLN A 215 14.40 2.97 -23.20
CA GLN A 215 14.57 4.06 -24.17
C GLN A 215 13.84 3.84 -25.51
N GLU A 216 13.58 2.59 -25.93
CA GLU A 216 12.81 2.26 -27.15
C GLU A 216 11.29 2.24 -26.91
N GLN A 217 10.82 2.18 -25.66
CA GLN A 217 9.38 2.20 -25.33
C GLN A 217 8.85 3.58 -24.93
N ALA A 218 9.72 4.51 -24.53
CA ALA A 218 9.34 5.90 -24.21
C ALA A 218 9.50 6.86 -25.40
N GLY A 219 10.19 6.46 -26.47
CA GLY A 219 10.27 7.22 -27.70
C GLY A 219 9.29 6.66 -28.73
N PHE A 220 8.42 7.50 -29.29
CA PHE A 220 7.73 7.17 -30.53
C PHE A 220 8.77 6.75 -31.56
N SER A 221 8.55 5.63 -32.27
CA SER A 221 9.42 5.25 -33.39
C SER A 221 9.47 6.38 -34.43
N ASP A 222 10.53 6.48 -35.22
CA ASP A 222 10.62 7.47 -36.32
C ASP A 222 9.39 7.43 -37.24
N LYS A 223 8.78 6.25 -37.41
CA LYS A 223 7.55 6.07 -38.17
C LYS A 223 6.32 6.66 -37.47
N GLN A 224 6.25 6.58 -36.14
CA GLN A 224 5.20 7.22 -35.32
C GLN A 224 5.43 8.73 -35.21
N MET A 225 6.68 9.20 -35.07
CA MET A 225 7.04 10.62 -35.11
C MET A 225 6.69 11.24 -36.46
N LYS A 226 6.97 10.53 -37.56
CA LYS A 226 6.61 10.96 -38.92
C LYS A 226 5.09 11.02 -39.12
N LYS A 227 4.35 10.04 -38.59
CA LYS A 227 2.87 10.06 -38.63
C LYS A 227 2.27 11.19 -37.79
N LEU A 228 2.85 11.50 -36.63
CA LEU A 228 2.45 12.65 -35.79
C LEU A 228 2.74 13.99 -36.46
N ALA A 229 3.88 14.12 -37.16
CA ALA A 229 4.21 15.30 -37.95
C ALA A 229 3.30 15.46 -39.18
N GLU A 230 2.95 14.36 -39.86
CA GLU A 230 1.99 14.36 -40.98
C GLU A 230 0.56 14.75 -40.53
N HIS A 231 0.15 14.37 -39.30
CA HIS A 231 -1.14 14.77 -38.73
C HIS A 231 -1.16 16.23 -38.24
N SER A 232 -0.05 16.75 -37.70
CA SER A 232 0.02 18.17 -37.27
C SER A 232 -0.06 19.15 -38.43
N ASP A 233 0.49 18.80 -39.59
CA ASP A 233 0.42 19.64 -40.79
C ASP A 233 -0.98 19.62 -41.44
N ALA A 234 -1.69 18.50 -41.34
CA ALA A 234 -3.07 18.38 -41.82
C ALA A 234 -4.08 19.12 -40.94
N GLU A 235 -3.92 19.07 -39.61
CA GLU A 235 -4.75 19.84 -38.66
C GLU A 235 -4.47 21.36 -38.73
N LEU A 236 -3.23 21.77 -39.02
CA LEU A 236 -2.89 23.17 -39.27
C LEU A 236 -3.47 23.69 -40.60
N ALA A 237 -3.54 22.85 -41.64
CA ALA A 237 -4.15 23.21 -42.92
C ALA A 237 -5.67 23.43 -42.80
N GLU A 238 -6.39 22.61 -42.03
CA GLU A 238 -7.83 22.79 -41.77
C GLU A 238 -8.14 24.06 -40.96
N ILE A 239 -7.22 24.50 -40.10
CA ILE A 239 -7.38 25.74 -39.32
C ILE A 239 -7.12 26.99 -40.19
N THR A 240 -6.24 26.92 -41.19
CA THR A 240 -5.95 28.05 -42.08
C THR A 240 -6.97 28.26 -43.21
N ASP A 241 -7.69 27.22 -43.64
CA ASP A 241 -8.72 27.32 -44.69
C ASP A 241 -10.11 27.70 -44.17
N GLY A 242 -10.27 27.83 -42.84
CA GLY A 242 -11.55 28.10 -42.17
C GLY A 242 -11.86 29.58 -41.86
N THR A 243 -11.12 30.56 -42.37
CA THR A 243 -11.43 31.99 -42.14
C THR A 243 -12.27 32.61 -43.27
N GLY A 244 -13.42 31.99 -43.52
CA GLY A 244 -14.54 32.60 -44.23
C GLY A 244 -15.53 33.24 -43.25
N MET A 245 -15.47 34.57 -43.14
CA MET A 245 -16.55 35.51 -42.80
C MET A 245 -17.55 35.19 -41.66
N GLY A 246 -17.62 36.13 -40.69
CA GLY A 246 -18.80 37.01 -40.64
C GLY A 246 -19.74 36.93 -39.43
N THR A 247 -19.97 38.14 -38.89
CA THR A 247 -21.22 38.65 -38.27
C THR A 247 -21.45 38.43 -36.76
N GLY A 248 -21.22 39.52 -36.01
CA GLY A 248 -22.29 40.26 -35.34
C GLY A 248 -22.82 39.75 -33.98
N TYR A 249 -22.50 40.48 -32.91
CA TYR A 249 -23.36 40.58 -31.73
C TYR A 249 -23.53 42.06 -31.32
N PRO A 250 -24.74 42.48 -30.93
CA PRO A 250 -25.07 43.88 -30.68
C PRO A 250 -24.67 44.31 -29.27
N LEU A 251 -24.16 45.53 -29.16
CA LEU A 251 -23.94 46.23 -27.89
C LEU A 251 -25.30 46.66 -27.32
N GLY A 252 -25.64 46.10 -26.16
CA GLY A 252 -26.76 46.56 -25.34
C GLY A 252 -26.37 47.83 -24.57
N THR A 253 -27.18 48.86 -24.69
CA THR A 253 -27.16 50.07 -23.88
C THR A 253 -27.80 49.82 -22.51
N LYS A 254 -27.08 50.21 -21.45
CA LYS A 254 -27.61 50.85 -20.24
C LYS A 254 -26.54 51.77 -19.66
#